data_AF-C0D2Q8-F1
#
_entry.id   AF-C0D2Q8-F1
#
_cell.length_a   1.000
_cell.length_b   1.000
_cell.length_c   1.000
_cell.angle_alpha   90.00
_cell.angle_beta   90.00
_cell.angle_gamma   90.00
#
_symmetry.space_group_name_H-M   'P 1'
#
loop_
_entity.id
_entity.type
_entity.pdbx_description
1 polymer ?
#
loop_
_entity_poly.entity_id
_entity_poly.type
_entity_poly.pdbx_seq_one_letter_code
_entity_poly.pdbx_strand_id
1 'polypeptide(L)'
;MAAKLVYLKLELKRAFKRLPHMAAGAIVLMAMLGTIAFAASKLLYGETTLERVTIGVVLPEEDRFARQLVRMLGTYDSVRSVCEFSFMDSSEAEKQLRDGEIFGIMNVPEGLVQGIMDGTNIPVTITLPQGNALENR
;
A
#
# COMPACT_ATOMS: atom_id res chain seq x y z
N MET A 1 59.49 -18.68 28.89
CA MET A 1 58.38 -18.60 27.90
C MET A 1 57.16 -19.46 28.26
N ALA A 2 57.32 -20.61 28.94
CA ALA A 2 56.21 -21.49 29.30
C ALA A 2 55.14 -20.88 30.24
N ALA A 3 55.53 -20.03 31.21
CA ALA A 3 54.58 -19.41 32.15
C ALA A 3 53.56 -18.47 31.48
N LYS A 4 53.97 -17.73 30.43
CA LYS A 4 53.07 -16.85 29.66
C LYS A 4 52.03 -17.66 28.86
N LEU A 5 52.40 -18.82 28.34
CA LEU A 5 51.49 -19.72 27.62
C LEU A 5 50.45 -20.36 28.55
N VAL A 6 50.86 -20.71 29.78
CA VAL A 6 49.94 -21.23 30.81
C VAL A 6 48.95 -20.14 31.26
N TYR A 7 49.42 -18.91 31.42
CA TYR A 7 48.58 -17.76 31.77
C TYR A 7 47.57 -17.43 30.65
N LEU A 8 48.02 -17.44 29.38
CA LEU A 8 47.15 -17.24 28.22
C LEU A 8 46.05 -18.31 28.15
N LYS A 9 46.38 -19.59 28.41
CA LYS A 9 45.38 -20.68 28.45
C LYS A 9 44.36 -20.50 29.58
N LEU A 10 44.77 -19.97 30.72
CA LEU A 10 43.87 -19.69 31.86
C LEU A 10 42.92 -18.54 31.56
N GLU A 11 43.39 -17.45 30.95
CA GLU A 11 42.54 -16.33 30.52
C GLU A 11 41.58 -16.74 29.41
N LEU A 12 42.02 -17.55 28.44
CA LEU A 12 41.16 -18.04 27.35
C LEU A 12 40.04 -18.93 27.91
N LYS A 13 40.35 -19.81 28.87
CA LYS A 13 39.35 -20.67 29.54
C LYS A 13 38.34 -19.82 30.34
N ARG A 14 38.77 -18.69 30.89
CA ARG A 14 37.92 -17.75 31.64
C ARG A 14 37.02 -16.93 30.71
N ALA A 15 37.56 -16.49 29.58
CA ALA A 15 36.83 -15.77 28.53
C ALA A 15 35.75 -16.67 27.90
N PHE A 16 36.08 -17.94 27.61
CA PHE A 16 35.14 -18.91 27.06
C PHE A 16 33.94 -19.16 27.97
N LYS A 17 34.12 -19.03 29.29
CA LYS A 17 33.04 -19.19 30.27
C LYS A 17 32.13 -17.96 30.37
N ARG A 18 32.60 -16.77 29.96
CA ARG A 18 31.81 -15.52 29.96
C ARG A 18 31.17 -15.21 28.59
N LEU A 19 31.74 -15.76 27.52
CA LEU A 19 31.25 -15.69 26.15
C LEU A 19 29.77 -16.09 25.99
N PRO A 20 29.25 -17.18 26.61
CA PRO A 20 27.84 -17.55 26.48
C PRO A 20 26.89 -16.51 27.10
N HIS A 21 27.29 -15.82 28.17
CA HIS A 21 26.47 -14.75 28.74
C HIS A 21 26.42 -13.51 27.85
N MET A 22 27.52 -13.16 27.18
CA MET A 22 27.52 -12.08 26.20
C MET A 22 26.68 -12.44 24.97
N ALA A 23 26.77 -13.68 24.49
CA ALA A 23 25.94 -14.19 23.39
C ALA A 23 24.45 -14.18 23.76
N ALA A 24 24.09 -14.60 24.98
CA ALA A 24 22.71 -14.54 25.45
C ALA A 24 22.18 -13.10 25.47
N GLY A 25 22.97 -12.13 25.93
CA GLY A 25 22.61 -10.71 25.88
C GLY A 25 22.40 -10.19 24.45
N ALA A 26 23.27 -10.58 23.52
CA ALA A 26 23.14 -10.21 22.11
C ALA A 26 21.88 -10.80 21.46
N ILE A 27 21.53 -12.05 21.79
CA ILE A 27 20.29 -12.69 21.31
C ILE A 27 19.06 -11.94 21.81
N VAL A 28 19.02 -11.54 23.09
CA VAL A 28 17.92 -10.77 23.66
C VAL A 28 17.77 -9.41 22.96
N LEU A 29 18.89 -8.71 22.72
CA LEU A 29 18.87 -7.44 22.01
C LEU A 29 18.39 -7.59 20.56
N MET A 30 18.85 -8.62 19.85
CA MET A 30 18.37 -8.93 18.50
C MET A 30 16.89 -9.28 18.47
N ALA A 31 16.41 -10.05 19.44
CA ALA A 31 14.98 -10.35 19.56
C ALA A 31 14.16 -9.08 19.78
N MET A 32 14.62 -8.19 20.67
CA MET A 32 13.93 -6.92 20.95
C MET A 32 13.89 -6.02 19.72
N LEU A 33 15.03 -5.82 19.05
CA LEU A 33 15.09 -5.08 17.77
C LEU A 33 14.22 -5.71 16.70
N GLY A 34 14.21 -7.04 16.61
CA GLY A 34 13.37 -7.79 15.68
C GLY A 34 11.88 -7.58 15.95
N THR A 35 11.44 -7.62 17.22
CA THR A 35 10.03 -7.35 17.57
C THR A 35 9.62 -5.92 17.27
N ILE A 36 10.50 -4.94 17.52
CA ILE A 36 10.23 -3.53 17.20
C ILE A 36 10.17 -3.35 15.69
N ALA A 37 11.14 -3.90 14.94
CA ALA A 37 11.15 -3.82 13.49
C ALA A 37 9.93 -4.52 12.88
N PHE A 38 9.49 -5.65 13.44
CA PHE A 38 8.31 -6.38 12.98
C PHE A 38 7.00 -5.66 13.32
N ALA A 39 6.88 -5.09 14.52
CA ALA A 39 5.73 -4.29 14.92
C ALA A 39 5.67 -2.99 14.10
N ALA A 40 6.80 -2.30 13.95
CA ALA A 40 6.93 -1.14 13.08
C ALA A 40 6.65 -1.50 11.63
N SER A 41 7.10 -2.66 11.13
CA SER A 41 6.78 -3.04 9.76
C SER A 41 5.29 -3.34 9.60
N LYS A 42 4.65 -3.96 10.58
CA LYS A 42 3.20 -4.16 10.54
C LYS A 42 2.41 -2.85 10.70
N LEU A 43 2.92 -1.87 11.44
CA LEU A 43 2.24 -0.58 11.62
C LEU A 43 2.48 0.37 10.45
N LEU A 44 3.73 0.47 9.96
CA LEU A 44 4.08 1.33 8.85
C LEU A 44 3.73 0.69 7.50
N TYR A 45 3.93 -0.62 7.34
CA TYR A 45 3.63 -1.36 6.10
C TYR A 45 2.32 -2.15 6.12
N GLY A 46 1.65 -2.31 7.27
CA GLY A 46 0.35 -3.00 7.31
C GLY A 46 -0.83 -2.20 6.79
N GLU A 47 -0.64 -0.90 6.52
CA GLU A 47 -1.57 -0.06 5.75
C GLU A 47 -0.86 0.69 4.62
N THR A 48 0.35 0.26 4.23
CA THR A 48 0.94 0.65 2.95
C THR A 48 1.15 -0.59 2.09
N THR A 49 0.04 -1.25 1.77
CA THR A 49 -0.18 -1.39 0.34
C THR A 49 -0.34 0.04 -0.20
N LEU A 50 0.76 0.58 -0.71
CA LEU A 50 0.70 1.39 -1.93
C LEU A 50 0.19 0.48 -3.08
N GLU A 51 -0.86 -0.31 -2.83
CA GLU A 51 -1.66 -0.91 -3.87
C GLU A 51 -2.25 0.29 -4.56
N ARG A 52 -1.97 0.37 -5.85
CA ARG A 52 -2.60 1.31 -6.76
C ARG A 52 -4.06 1.37 -6.38
N VAL A 53 -4.53 2.57 -6.07
CA VAL A 53 -5.88 2.81 -5.60
C VAL A 53 -6.83 2.26 -6.68
N THR A 54 -7.45 1.12 -6.42
CA THR A 54 -8.39 0.52 -7.39
C THR A 54 -9.65 1.35 -7.37
N ILE A 55 -9.96 2.00 -8.49
CA ILE A 55 -11.15 2.82 -8.69
C ILE A 55 -12.10 2.04 -9.61
N GLY A 56 -13.28 1.73 -9.10
CA GLY A 56 -14.37 1.17 -9.88
C GLY A 56 -14.95 2.23 -10.81
N VAL A 57 -14.95 1.99 -12.12
CA VAL A 57 -15.48 2.90 -13.12
C VAL A 57 -16.83 2.38 -13.61
N VAL A 58 -17.87 3.16 -13.36
CA VAL A 58 -19.23 2.90 -13.84
C VAL A 58 -19.46 3.80 -15.06
N LEU A 59 -19.66 3.14 -16.21
CA LEU A 59 -19.93 3.79 -17.49
C LEU A 59 -21.39 3.54 -17.91
N PRO A 60 -22.04 4.49 -18.58
CA PRO A 60 -23.33 4.24 -19.21
C PRO A 60 -23.17 3.29 -20.40
N GLU A 61 -24.16 2.44 -20.65
CA GLU A 61 -24.06 1.35 -21.64
C GLU A 61 -23.82 1.83 -23.08
N GLU A 62 -24.25 3.05 -23.41
CA GLU A 62 -24.23 3.56 -24.79
C GLU A 62 -22.98 4.40 -25.14
N ASP A 63 -22.11 4.75 -24.19
CA ASP A 63 -20.98 5.65 -24.45
C ASP A 63 -19.64 4.93 -24.63
N ARG A 64 -19.45 4.40 -25.85
CA ARG A 64 -18.16 3.79 -26.27
C ARG A 64 -17.00 4.79 -26.24
N PHE A 65 -17.27 6.09 -26.44
CA PHE A 65 -16.25 7.12 -26.43
C PHE A 65 -15.80 7.45 -25.01
N ALA A 66 -16.71 7.52 -24.04
CA ALA A 66 -16.37 7.64 -22.63
C ALA A 66 -15.48 6.49 -22.15
N ARG A 67 -15.77 5.25 -22.58
CA ARG A 67 -14.93 4.09 -22.28
C ARG A 67 -13.49 4.27 -22.78
N GLN A 68 -13.34 4.74 -24.01
CA GLN A 68 -12.02 4.96 -24.61
C GLN A 68 -11.26 6.09 -23.90
N LEU A 69 -11.96 7.17 -23.53
CA LEU A 69 -11.39 8.29 -22.79
C LEU A 69 -10.86 7.84 -21.42
N VAL A 70 -11.65 7.08 -20.65
CA VAL A 70 -11.19 6.57 -19.34
C VAL A 70 -10.03 5.59 -19.48
N ARG A 71 -10.04 4.72 -20.50
CA ARG A 71 -8.89 3.83 -20.78
C ARG A 71 -7.63 4.62 -21.08
N MET A 72 -7.73 5.67 -21.90
CA MET A 72 -6.62 6.56 -22.21
C MET A 72 -6.10 7.24 -20.93
N LEU A 73 -6.98 7.69 -20.04
CA LEU A 73 -6.58 8.24 -18.74
C LEU A 73 -5.74 7.26 -17.92
N GLY A 74 -6.11 5.98 -17.91
CA GLY A 74 -5.36 4.91 -17.23
C GLY A 74 -3.99 4.59 -17.83
N THR A 75 -3.69 5.03 -19.05
CA THR A 75 -2.38 4.80 -19.69
C THR A 75 -1.33 5.85 -19.34
N TYR A 76 -1.72 6.99 -18.79
CA TYR A 76 -0.76 8.02 -18.37
C TYR A 76 0.05 7.55 -17.15
N ASP A 77 1.37 7.69 -17.21
CA ASP A 77 2.27 7.29 -16.11
C ASP A 77 1.94 7.98 -14.78
N SER A 78 1.48 9.23 -14.83
CA SER A 78 1.05 10.01 -13.67
C SER A 78 -0.23 9.46 -13.02
N VAL A 79 -1.07 8.76 -13.78
CA VAL A 79 -2.32 8.18 -13.28
C VAL A 79 -2.10 6.73 -12.86
N ARG A 80 -1.36 5.95 -13.67
CA ARG A 80 -1.03 4.55 -13.37
C ARG A 80 -0.17 4.37 -12.11
N SER A 81 0.63 5.38 -11.77
CA SER A 81 1.42 5.38 -10.53
C SER A 81 0.56 5.57 -9.27
N VAL A 82 -0.68 6.04 -9.42
CA VAL A 82 -1.57 6.37 -8.29
C VAL A 82 -2.81 5.49 -8.24
N CYS A 83 -3.44 5.21 -9.40
CA CYS A 83 -4.74 4.55 -9.50
C CYS A 83 -4.76 3.44 -10.56
N GLU A 84 -5.58 2.42 -10.32
CA GLU A 84 -5.91 1.38 -11.29
C GLU A 84 -7.43 1.41 -11.56
N PHE A 85 -7.84 1.50 -12.83
CA PHE A 85 -9.25 1.59 -13.19
C PHE A 85 -9.82 0.21 -13.53
N SER A 86 -10.89 -0.18 -12.85
CA SER A 86 -11.63 -1.41 -13.11
C SER A 86 -13.04 -1.08 -13.59
N PHE A 87 -13.42 -1.52 -14.79
CA PHE A 87 -14.76 -1.27 -15.35
C PHE A 87 -15.74 -2.31 -14.80
N MET A 88 -16.83 -1.85 -14.20
CA MET A 88 -17.80 -2.70 -13.51
C MET A 88 -19.20 -2.07 -13.53
N ASP A 89 -20.19 -2.87 -13.22
CA ASP A 89 -21.57 -2.40 -13.12
C ASP A 89 -21.80 -1.62 -11.82
N SER A 90 -22.78 -0.72 -11.80
CA SER A 90 -23.09 0.11 -10.63
C SER A 90 -23.33 -0.71 -9.35
N SER A 91 -24.07 -1.82 -9.47
CA SER A 91 -24.36 -2.71 -8.33
C SER A 91 -23.11 -3.46 -7.81
N GLU A 92 -22.21 -3.81 -8.71
CA GLU A 92 -20.95 -4.48 -8.39
C GLU A 92 -19.98 -3.50 -7.72
N ALA A 93 -19.89 -2.27 -8.25
CA ALA A 93 -19.08 -1.19 -7.69
C ALA A 93 -19.46 -0.86 -6.25
N GLU A 94 -20.75 -0.73 -5.96
CA GLU A 94 -21.21 -0.48 -4.60
C GLU A 94 -20.90 -1.62 -3.63
N LYS A 95 -20.96 -2.87 -4.12
CA LYS A 95 -20.62 -4.04 -3.30
C LYS A 95 -19.12 -4.07 -3.00
N GLN A 96 -18.29 -3.94 -4.02
CA GLN A 96 -16.83 -3.92 -3.86
C GLN A 96 -16.36 -2.73 -3.01
N LEU A 97 -17.04 -1.58 -3.08
CA LEU A 97 -16.76 -0.43 -2.23
C LEU A 97 -17.06 -0.71 -0.75
N ARG A 98 -18.15 -1.42 -0.45
CA ARG A 98 -18.49 -1.84 0.92
C ARG A 98 -17.56 -2.91 1.46
N ASP A 99 -17.16 -3.86 0.60
CA ASP A 99 -16.27 -4.96 0.93
C ASP A 99 -14.81 -4.51 1.06
N GLY A 100 -14.49 -3.26 0.66
CA GLY A 100 -13.15 -2.67 0.73
C GLY A 100 -12.21 -3.13 -0.38
N GLU A 101 -12.73 -3.79 -1.41
CA GLU A 101 -11.97 -4.27 -2.57
C GLU A 101 -11.59 -3.14 -3.53
N ILE A 102 -12.38 -2.06 -3.55
CA ILE A 102 -12.08 -0.82 -4.26
C ILE A 102 -12.12 0.38 -3.32
N PHE A 103 -11.29 1.38 -3.61
CA PHE A 103 -11.18 2.58 -2.79
C PHE A 103 -12.21 3.65 -3.15
N GLY A 104 -12.81 3.58 -4.34
CA GLY A 104 -13.78 4.57 -4.77
C GLY A 104 -14.46 4.21 -6.08
N ILE A 105 -15.60 4.86 -6.31
CA ILE A 105 -16.40 4.67 -7.52
C ILE A 105 -16.38 5.96 -8.32
N MET A 106 -15.97 5.88 -9.58
CA MET A 106 -16.07 6.96 -10.56
C MET A 106 -17.29 6.73 -11.45
N ASN A 107 -18.34 7.51 -11.20
CA ASN A 107 -19.55 7.53 -12.00
C ASN A 107 -19.40 8.53 -13.15
N VAL A 108 -19.28 8.01 -14.36
CA VAL A 108 -19.19 8.81 -15.58
C VAL A 108 -20.60 9.09 -16.09
N PRO A 109 -21.04 10.36 -16.18
CA PRO A 109 -22.38 10.69 -16.62
C PRO A 109 -22.54 10.46 -18.14
N GLU A 110 -23.78 10.22 -18.56
CA GLU A 110 -24.13 10.19 -19.97
C GLU A 110 -23.82 11.52 -20.65
N GLY A 111 -23.27 11.44 -21.86
CA GLY A 111 -22.99 12.60 -22.68
C GLY A 111 -21.81 13.44 -22.22
N LEU A 112 -20.96 12.97 -21.29
CA LEU A 112 -19.73 13.66 -20.89
C LEU A 112 -18.91 14.13 -22.10
N VAL A 113 -18.77 13.27 -23.11
CA VAL A 113 -18.02 13.59 -24.33
C VAL A 113 -18.70 14.73 -25.12
N GLN A 114 -20.04 14.73 -25.18
CA GLN A 114 -20.80 15.78 -25.85
C GLN A 114 -20.66 17.12 -25.10
N GLY A 115 -20.73 17.08 -23.76
CA GLY A 115 -20.47 18.24 -22.90
C GLY A 115 -19.08 18.86 -23.13
N ILE A 116 -18.06 18.02 -23.32
CA ILE A 116 -16.71 18.51 -23.67
C ILE A 116 -16.71 19.18 -25.05
N MET A 117 -17.43 18.63 -26.03
CA MET A 117 -17.48 19.13 -27.40
C MET A 117 -18.30 20.42 -27.54
N ASP A 118 -19.37 20.57 -26.76
CA ASP A 118 -20.28 21.73 -26.81
C ASP A 118 -19.95 22.83 -25.77
N GLY A 119 -19.00 22.56 -24.88
CA GLY A 119 -18.57 23.47 -23.82
C GLY A 119 -19.43 23.41 -22.54
N THR A 120 -20.35 22.45 -22.44
CA THR A 120 -21.17 22.21 -21.26
C THR A 120 -20.44 21.31 -20.26
N ASN A 121 -20.22 21.80 -19.05
CA ASN A 121 -19.56 21.01 -18.01
C ASN A 121 -20.53 20.03 -17.34
N ILE A 122 -20.51 18.76 -17.77
CA ILE A 122 -21.25 17.67 -17.13
C ILE A 122 -20.32 17.02 -16.08
N PRO A 123 -20.61 17.13 -14.77
CA PRO A 123 -19.67 16.74 -13.73
C PRO A 123 -19.58 15.21 -13.55
N VAL A 124 -18.36 14.70 -13.45
CA VAL A 124 -18.07 13.32 -13.03
C VAL A 124 -18.19 13.22 -11.50
N THR A 125 -18.88 12.19 -11.00
CA THR A 125 -19.07 12.01 -9.55
C THR A 125 -18.14 10.92 -9.02
N ILE A 126 -17.38 11.24 -7.97
CA ILE A 126 -16.51 10.28 -7.29
C ILE A 126 -17.11 9.98 -5.90
N THR A 127 -17.42 8.70 -5.65
CA THR A 127 -17.90 8.22 -4.36
C THR A 127 -16.75 7.56 -3.62
N LEU A 128 -16.48 8.00 -2.40
CA LEU A 128 -15.44 7.46 -1.51
C LEU A 128 -16.09 6.72 -0.33
N PRO A 129 -15.41 5.76 0.30
CA PRO A 129 -15.88 5.11 1.51
C PRO A 129 -16.01 6.14 2.63
N GLN A 130 -17.05 6.00 3.47
CA GLN A 130 -17.25 6.88 4.62
C GLN A 130 -16.19 6.60 5.69
N GLY A 131 -15.19 7.47 5.76
CA GLY A 131 -14.12 7.41 6.76
C GLY A 131 -12.79 7.91 6.22
N ASN A 132 -12.45 9.17 6.52
CA ASN A 132 -11.12 9.80 6.56
C ASN A 132 -10.05 9.39 5.53
N ALA A 133 -10.42 8.96 4.32
CA ALA A 133 -9.45 8.51 3.33
C ALA A 133 -8.59 9.65 2.74
N LEU A 134 -8.97 10.91 2.96
CA LEU A 134 -8.27 12.10 2.47
C LEU A 134 -7.73 13.04 3.57
N GLU A 135 -7.97 12.74 4.85
CA GLU A 135 -7.70 13.70 5.95
C GLU A 135 -6.38 13.42 6.70
N ASN A 136 -5.69 12.30 6.42
CA ASN A 136 -4.40 11.96 7.00
C ASN A 136 -3.27 11.97 5.95
N ARG A 137 -3.06 13.09 5.25
CA ARG A 137 -1.83 13.35 4.49
C ARG A 137 -0.99 14.42 5.15
#